data_AF-A0A1G9F7E3-F1
#
_entry.id   AF-A0A1G9F7E3-F1
#
_cell.length_a   1.000
_cell.length_b   1.000
_cell.length_c   1.000
_cell.angle_alpha   90.00
_cell.angle_beta   90.00
_cell.angle_gamma   90.00
#
_symmetry.space_group_name_H-M   'P 1'
#
loop_
_entity.id
_entity.type
_entity.pdbx_description
1 polymer ?
#
loop_
_entity_poly.entity_id
_entity_poly.type
_entity_poly.pdbx_seq_one_letter_code
_entity_poly.pdbx_strand_id
1 'polypeptide(L)' 'MAKDGVQVRAVAEFTPDMVDTLREYFHSYAVEGVVSIEVSTHGLWLVNPIGGRQFLGLARLPDNAPKVLIN' A
#
# COMPACT_ATOMS: atom_id res chain seq x y z
N MET A 1 18.87 16.88 -12.13
CA MET A 1 18.64 17.80 -10.99
C MET A 1 17.41 17.29 -10.26
N ALA A 2 17.58 16.70 -9.08
CA ALA A 2 16.46 16.22 -8.27
C ALA A 2 15.66 17.44 -7.77
N LYS A 3 14.38 17.53 -8.13
CA LYS A 3 13.48 18.56 -7.61
C LYS A 3 13.24 18.28 -6.13
N ASP A 4 13.46 19.30 -5.30
CA ASP A 4 12.87 19.52 -3.98
C ASP A 4 12.85 18.34 -3.02
N GLY A 5 13.95 18.09 -2.29
CA GLY A 5 14.00 17.55 -0.91
C GLY A 5 13.18 16.30 -0.51
N VAL A 6 12.43 15.67 -1.41
CA VAL A 6 11.46 14.62 -1.14
C VAL A 6 12.07 13.30 -1.55
N GLN A 7 12.27 12.43 -0.58
CA GLN A 7 12.77 11.08 -0.81
C GLN A 7 11.59 10.10 -0.89
N VAL A 8 11.40 9.48 -2.05
CA VAL A 8 10.43 8.39 -2.23
C VAL A 8 11.00 7.13 -1.60
N ARG A 9 10.29 6.56 -0.62
CA ARG A 9 10.70 5.33 0.11
C ARG A 9 10.03 4.06 -0.40
N ALA A 10 8.86 4.17 -1.02
CA ALA A 10 8.12 3.06 -1.64
C ALA A 10 7.06 3.62 -2.61
N VAL A 11 6.61 2.80 -3.57
CA VAL A 11 5.47 3.08 -4.45
C VAL A 11 4.49 1.93 -4.34
N ALA A 12 3.22 2.24 -4.06
CA ALA A 12 2.12 1.27 -4.08
C ALA A 12 1.27 1.50 -5.32
N GLU A 13 0.89 0.41 -6.00
CA GLU A 13 0.03 0.44 -7.17
C GLU A 13 -1.28 -0.28 -6.83
N PHE A 14 -2.40 0.19 -7.38
CA PHE A 14 -3.73 -0.33 -7.11
C PHE A 14 -4.46 -0.59 -8.42
N THR A 15 -5.10 -1.75 -8.53
CA THR A 15 -6.15 -1.98 -9.51
C THR A 15 -7.50 -1.43 -8.98
N PRO A 16 -8.51 -1.21 -9.82
CA PRO A 16 -9.81 -0.69 -9.37
C PRO A 16 -10.46 -1.52 -8.25
N ASP A 17 -10.40 -2.84 -8.33
CA ASP A 17 -10.94 -3.77 -7.32
C ASP A 17 -10.22 -3.66 -5.96
N MET A 18 -8.92 -3.37 -5.97
CA MET A 18 -8.17 -3.09 -4.73
C MET A 18 -8.64 -1.79 -4.08
N VAL A 19 -8.99 -0.78 -4.89
CA VAL A 19 -9.55 0.49 -4.38
C VAL A 19 -10.95 0.27 -3.79
N ASP A 20 -11.76 -0.58 -4.42
CA ASP A 20 -13.07 -0.95 -3.89
C ASP A 20 -12.94 -1.69 -2.55
N THR A 21 -11.99 -2.62 -2.45
CA THR A 21 -11.65 -3.31 -1.19
C THR A 21 -11.18 -2.31 -0.13
N LEU A 22 -10.28 -1.38 -0.47
CA LEU A 22 -9.85 -0.32 0.44
C LEU A 22 -11.04 0.50 0.95
N ARG A 23 -11.97 0.86 0.06
CA ARG A 23 -13.17 1.62 0.40
C ARG A 23 -14.09 0.84 1.34
N GLU A 24 -14.30 -0.45 1.10
CA GLU A 24 -15.13 -1.33 1.95
C GLU A 24 -14.61 -1.36 3.40
N TYR A 25 -13.29 -1.50 3.57
CA TYR A 25 -12.67 -1.66 4.89
C TYR A 25 -12.18 -0.36 5.53
N PHE A 26 -12.25 0.77 4.82
CA PHE A 26 -11.62 2.03 5.25
C PHE A 26 -11.97 2.40 6.69
N HIS A 27 -13.26 2.54 7.00
CA HIS A 27 -13.71 2.99 8.31
C HIS A 27 -13.39 2.00 9.44
N SER A 28 -13.34 0.70 9.14
CA SER A 28 -13.04 -0.35 10.11
C SER A 28 -11.55 -0.39 10.47
N TYR A 29 -10.68 0.03 9.56
CA TYR A 29 -9.22 -0.03 9.72
C TYR A 29 -8.59 1.35 9.95
N ALA A 30 -9.36 2.42 9.77
CA ALA A 30 -8.88 3.78 9.96
C ALA A 30 -8.65 4.09 11.45
N VAL A 31 -7.48 4.63 11.75
CA VAL A 31 -7.17 5.28 13.04
C VAL A 31 -7.07 6.76 12.77
N GLU A 32 -7.89 7.56 13.47
CA GLU A 32 -7.94 9.02 13.27
C GLU A 32 -8.16 9.43 11.80
N GLY A 33 -8.97 8.65 11.07
CA GLY A 33 -9.26 8.90 9.66
C GLY A 33 -8.17 8.47 8.68
N VAL A 34 -7.13 7.76 9.14
CA VAL A 34 -6.01 7.32 8.31
C VAL A 34 -5.91 5.79 8.32
N VAL A 35 -5.78 5.20 7.13
CA VAL A 35 -5.49 3.77 6.95
C VAL A 35 -4.02 3.59 6.60
N SER A 36 -3.35 2.70 7.33
CA SER A 36 -1.97 2.32 7.03
C SER A 36 -1.95 1.12 6.08
N ILE A 37 -1.12 1.21 5.04
CA ILE A 37 -0.88 0.14 4.08
C ILE A 37 0.55 -0.35 4.23
N GLU A 38 0.72 -1.63 4.57
CA GLU A 38 2.02 -2.28 4.54
C GLU A 38 2.33 -2.74 3.11
N VAL A 39 3.49 -2.36 2.61
CA VAL A 39 4.03 -2.80 1.31
C VAL A 39 5.06 -3.88 1.57
N SER A 40 4.85 -5.07 1.01
CA SER A 40 5.75 -6.22 1.20
C SER A 40 5.98 -6.97 -0.12
N THR A 41 6.96 -7.88 -0.11
CA THR A 41 7.18 -8.83 -1.21
C THR A 41 6.02 -9.81 -1.41
N HIS A 42 5.04 -9.83 -0.51
CA HIS A 42 3.88 -10.71 -0.58
C HIS A 42 2.57 -9.94 -0.83
N GLY A 43 2.65 -8.62 -1.06
CA GLY A 43 1.52 -7.78 -1.43
C GLY A 43 1.31 -6.57 -0.54
N LEU A 44 0.17 -5.91 -0.77
CA LEU A 44 -0.33 -4.80 0.00
C LEU A 44 -1.31 -5.28 1.07
N TRP A 45 -1.18 -4.74 2.27
CA TRP A 45 -1.97 -5.16 3.41
C TRP A 45 -2.54 -3.97 4.15
N LEU A 46 -3.84 -3.99 4.47
CA LEU A 46 -4.44 -3.06 5.42
C LEU A 46 -4.06 -3.51 6.83
N VAL A 47 -3.39 -2.65 7.57
CA VAL A 47 -2.98 -2.95 8.94
C VAL A 47 -4.15 -2.67 9.88
N ASN A 48 -4.59 -3.71 10.61
CA ASN A 48 -5.65 -3.55 11.59
C ASN A 48 -5.06 -3.02 12.92
N PRO A 49 -5.55 -1.89 13.46
CA PRO A 49 -5.04 -1.33 14.71
C PRO A 49 -5.29 -2.22 15.94
N ILE A 50 -6.28 -3.11 15.91
CA ILE A 50 -6.59 -4.05 17.01
C ILE A 50 -5.95 -5.43 16.79
N GLY A 51 -5.16 -5.60 15.73
CA GLY A 51 -4.39 -6.81 15.44
C GLY A 51 -4.79 -7.51 14.15
N GLY A 52 -3.80 -8.10 13.48
CA GLY A 52 -3.95 -8.75 12.18
C GLY A 52 -3.83 -7.79 11.00
N ARG A 53 -4.10 -8.29 9.79
CA ARG A 53 -4.06 -7.52 8.55
C ARG A 53 -5.01 -8.12 7.52
N GLN A 54 -5.63 -7.27 6.70
CA GLN A 54 -6.44 -7.69 5.57
C GLN A 54 -5.61 -7.62 4.29
N PHE A 55 -5.59 -8.69 3.51
CA PHE A 55 -4.95 -8.68 2.21
C PHE A 55 -5.72 -7.73 1.29
N LEU A 56 -5.01 -6.75 0.73
CA LEU A 56 -5.57 -5.74 -0.15
C LEU A 56 -5.36 -6.09 -1.61
N GLY A 57 -4.25 -6.75 -1.94
CA GLY A 57 -3.95 -7.21 -3.30
C GLY A 57 -2.48 -7.18 -3.66
N LEU A 58 -2.20 -7.65 -4.88
CA LEU A 58 -0.90 -7.63 -5.55
C LEU A 58 -1.10 -7.03 -6.95
N ALA A 59 -0.99 -5.70 -7.09
CA ALA A 59 -1.22 -5.04 -8.37
C ALA A 59 -0.28 -5.53 -9.48
N ARG A 60 0.95 -5.92 -9.10
CA ARG A 60 1.88 -6.70 -9.94
C ARG A 60 2.59 -7.72 -9.05
N LEU A 61 3.00 -8.85 -9.64
CA LEU A 61 3.90 -9.79 -8.97
C LEU A 61 5.21 -9.07 -8.60
N PRO A 62 5.85 -9.38 -7.47
CA PRO A 62 7.08 -8.71 -7.01
C PRO A 62 8.19 -8.67 -8.06
N ASP A 63 8.27 -9.71 -8.91
CA ASP A 63 9.26 -9.83 -9.98
C ASP A 63 8.96 -8.94 -11.19
N ASN A 64 7.71 -8.47 -11.33
CA ASN A 64 7.23 -7.61 -12.40
C ASN A 64 6.85 -6.19 -11.92
N ALA A 65 6.95 -5.93 -10.61
CA ALA A 65 6.83 -4.58 -10.09
C ALA A 65 8.01 -3.76 -10.62
N PRO A 66 7.80 -2.50 -11.07
CA PRO A 66 8.92 -1.65 -11.43
C PRO A 66 9.87 -1.60 -10.24
N LYS A 67 11.11 -2.07 -10.44
CA LYS A 67 12.18 -1.85 -9.47
C LYS A 67 12.38 -0.35 -9.38
N VAL A 68 11.74 0.29 -8.40
CA VAL A 68 12.12 1.64 -8.03
C VAL A 68 13.56 1.50 -7.54
N LEU A 69 14.51 1.94 -8.35
CA LEU A 69 15.91 2.07 -7.94
C LEU A 69 15.94 3.21 -6.93
N ILE A 70 15.72 2.88 -5.66
CA ILE A 70 15.86 3.81 -4.54
C ILE A 70 17.35 3.81 -4.19
N ASN A 71 18.09 4.74 -4.79
CA ASN A 71 19.47 5.05 -4.37
C ASN A 71 19.50 5.76 -3.02
#